data_AF-A0A8G0KZ31-F1
#
_entry.id   AF-A0A8G0KZ31-F1
#
_cell.length_a   1.000
_cell.length_b   1.000
_cell.length_c   1.000
_cell.angle_alpha   90.00
_cell.angle_beta   90.00
_cell.angle_gamma   90.00
#
_symmetry.space_group_name_H-M   'P 1'
#
loop_
_entity.id
_entity.type
_entity.pdbx_description
1 polymer ?
#
loop_
_entity_poly.entity_id
_entity_poly.type
_entity_poly.pdbx_seq_one_letter_code
_entity_poly.pdbx_strand_id
1 'polypeptide(L)'
;MQQVYCRTIGDVVEQLEYISRTCLSSFLLNKNKTGYFYFNEVLQFIMDTTYPKIQQTTNEITNLINGLNGKYIPSGSSGAPTRGRLDVLPTGRNFYSVDVRTIPSPTAYTLGVKSANLIIERYLQENGEYPETIGLSVWGTSTMRTGGDDIAQAFSLMGVKPIWEGANRRVIDFEIISPLNLKRPRIDVMLRISGFFRDAFPDVISLFNRIVERLAELDEDPEINPIRKRFLKEKSEWINKGITDEKAHKRALFRVFGSKPGAYGAGLQAVIDEKNWQTKEDLAKVYMQWSGYAYGSNRIGESAHEVFEQRLSDLQIVMHNQDNREHDLLDSDDYYQFQGGLSNAVQVISGKQPKIYFGDHSRPDNPKVKTLKEELLKVYRSRVVNPKWIEGIKRHGYKGAFEMAATMDYLFAYDATTDMIDDFMYEGITQEYLFNPENKNSLNK
;
A
#
# COMPACT_ATOMS: atom_id res chain seq x y z
N MET A 1 -5.80 -0.59 43.55
CA MET A 1 -5.44 -1.15 42.24
C MET A 1 -5.00 -2.59 42.48
N GLN A 2 -5.67 -3.58 41.87
CA GLN A 2 -5.15 -4.95 41.87
C GLN A 2 -3.74 -4.93 41.27
N GLN A 3 -2.83 -5.69 41.87
CA GLN A 3 -1.46 -5.80 41.41
C GLN A 3 -1.48 -6.56 40.07
N VAL A 4 -1.41 -5.84 38.95
CA VAL A 4 -1.40 -6.48 37.63
C VAL A 4 0.01 -6.92 37.29
N TYR A 5 0.19 -8.22 37.11
CA TYR A 5 1.49 -8.80 36.78
C TYR A 5 1.65 -8.86 35.25
N CYS A 6 2.50 -7.99 34.69
CA CYS A 6 2.80 -7.96 33.27
C CYS A 6 4.07 -8.79 32.98
N ARG A 7 3.96 -9.81 32.12
CA ARG A 7 5.08 -10.70 31.72
C ARG A 7 5.65 -10.33 30.36
N THR A 8 4.82 -9.81 29.47
CA THR A 8 5.20 -9.45 28.10
C THR A 8 4.95 -7.96 27.84
N ILE A 9 5.56 -7.43 26.77
CA ILE A 9 5.22 -6.09 26.26
C ILE A 9 3.73 -6.04 25.88
N GLY A 10 3.16 -7.15 25.38
CA GLY A 10 1.74 -7.26 25.05
C GLY A 10 0.86 -7.01 26.28
N ASP A 11 1.21 -7.61 27.42
CA ASP A 11 0.47 -7.44 28.68
C ASP A 11 0.51 -5.97 29.12
N VAL A 12 1.67 -5.31 28.99
CA VAL A 12 1.80 -3.88 29.31
C VAL A 12 0.93 -3.03 28.39
N VAL A 13 0.93 -3.31 27.09
CA VAL A 13 0.09 -2.59 26.12
C VAL A 13 -1.39 -2.78 26.43
N GLU A 14 -1.83 -4.01 26.71
CA GLU A 14 -3.21 -4.31 27.08
C GLU A 14 -3.63 -3.54 28.34
N GLN A 15 -2.78 -3.49 29.36
CA GLN A 15 -3.07 -2.74 30.58
C GLN A 15 -3.16 -1.23 30.33
N LEU A 16 -2.25 -0.67 29.54
CA LEU A 16 -2.29 0.75 29.17
C LEU A 16 -3.54 1.07 28.35
N GLU A 17 -3.96 0.18 27.46
CA GLU A 17 -5.20 0.34 26.68
C GLU A 17 -6.44 0.27 27.59
N TYR A 18 -6.47 -0.66 28.54
CA TYR A 18 -7.55 -0.76 29.53
C TYR A 18 -7.68 0.51 30.39
N ILE A 19 -6.55 1.01 30.91
CA ILE A 19 -6.50 2.27 31.69
C ILE A 19 -6.99 3.42 30.82
N SER A 20 -6.46 3.55 29.61
CA SER A 20 -6.81 4.63 28.68
C SER A 20 -8.31 4.64 28.37
N ARG A 21 -8.88 3.47 28.05
CA ARG A 21 -10.31 3.32 27.77
C ARG A 21 -11.17 3.68 28.99
N THR A 22 -10.82 3.15 30.16
CA THR A 22 -11.59 3.38 31.40
C THR A 22 -11.60 4.87 31.78
N CYS A 23 -10.44 5.51 31.73
CA CYS A 23 -10.30 6.93 31.98
C CYS A 23 -11.04 7.78 30.93
N LEU A 24 -10.93 7.44 29.64
CA LEU A 24 -11.66 8.14 28.58
C LEU A 24 -13.17 8.02 28.77
N SER A 25 -13.70 6.83 29.03
CA SER A 25 -15.14 6.64 29.29
C SER A 25 -15.61 7.41 30.53
N SER A 26 -14.85 7.36 31.62
CA SER A 26 -15.17 8.13 32.84
C SER A 26 -15.14 9.65 32.59
N PHE A 27 -14.17 10.13 31.81
CA PHE A 27 -14.05 11.54 31.45
C PHE A 27 -15.19 11.98 30.52
N LEU A 28 -15.60 11.13 29.57
CA LEU A 28 -16.72 11.42 28.67
C LEU A 28 -18.05 11.54 29.43
N LEU A 29 -18.28 10.66 30.41
CA LEU A 29 -19.52 10.63 31.20
C LEU A 29 -19.58 11.71 32.29
N ASN A 30 -18.49 11.86 33.06
CA ASN A 30 -18.49 12.63 34.30
C ASN A 30 -17.50 13.81 34.33
N LYS A 31 -16.71 14.01 33.28
CA LYS A 31 -15.62 15.01 33.23
C LYS A 31 -14.58 14.86 34.35
N ASN A 32 -14.47 13.66 34.91
CA ASN A 32 -13.54 13.36 35.99
C ASN A 32 -12.10 13.34 35.48
N LYS A 33 -11.28 14.30 35.92
CA LYS A 33 -9.84 14.30 35.63
C LYS A 33 -9.19 13.04 36.18
N THR A 34 -8.21 12.53 35.44
CA THR A 34 -7.35 11.42 35.85
C THR A 34 -6.21 11.94 36.75
N GLY A 35 -5.52 11.04 37.45
CA GLY A 35 -4.28 11.37 38.16
C GLY A 35 -3.08 11.65 37.23
N TYR A 36 -3.25 11.55 35.91
CA TYR A 36 -2.18 11.67 34.91
C TYR A 36 -2.29 13.01 34.18
N PHE A 37 -1.37 13.94 34.47
CA PHE A 37 -1.40 15.32 33.94
C PHE A 37 -1.46 15.36 32.39
N TYR A 38 -0.49 14.78 31.70
CA TYR A 38 -0.45 14.79 30.22
C TYR A 38 -1.65 14.09 29.59
N PHE A 39 -2.19 13.07 30.24
CA PHE A 39 -3.38 12.40 29.71
C PHE A 39 -4.62 13.28 29.83
N ASN A 40 -4.75 14.08 30.89
CA ASN A 40 -5.82 15.06 31.00
C ASN A 40 -5.78 16.11 29.88
N GLU A 41 -4.59 16.51 29.43
CA GLU A 41 -4.44 17.41 28.28
C GLU A 41 -4.95 16.76 26.97
N VAL A 42 -4.62 15.49 26.75
CA VAL A 42 -5.14 14.72 25.60
C VAL A 42 -6.66 14.55 25.67
N LEU A 43 -7.20 14.23 26.85
CA LEU A 43 -8.65 14.11 27.06
C LEU A 43 -9.38 15.43 26.80
N GLN A 44 -8.81 16.54 27.25
CA GLN A 44 -9.35 17.87 27.00
C GLN A 44 -9.30 18.21 25.50
N PHE A 45 -8.17 17.94 24.83
CA PHE A 45 -8.05 18.11 23.38
C PHE A 45 -9.09 17.29 22.61
N ILE A 46 -9.32 16.03 23.00
CA ILE A 46 -10.37 15.18 22.39
C ILE A 46 -11.75 15.84 22.54
N MET A 47 -12.07 16.39 23.72
CA MET A 47 -13.35 17.04 23.95
C MET A 47 -13.53 18.34 23.20
N ASP A 48 -12.47 19.12 23.05
CA ASP A 48 -12.54 20.44 22.43
C ASP A 48 -12.45 20.36 20.90
N THR A 49 -11.86 19.30 20.35
CA THR A 49 -11.57 19.21 18.91
C THR A 49 -12.18 17.99 18.23
N THR A 50 -11.86 16.78 18.68
CA THR A 50 -12.23 15.54 17.98
C THR A 50 -13.70 15.18 18.17
N TYR A 51 -14.17 15.18 19.42
CA TYR A 51 -15.53 14.78 19.76
C TYR A 51 -16.62 15.65 19.08
N PRO A 52 -16.53 17.00 19.09
CA PRO A 52 -17.52 17.84 18.40
C PRO A 52 -17.56 17.58 16.89
N LYS A 53 -16.41 17.26 16.26
CA LYS A 53 -16.35 16.92 14.84
C LYS A 53 -16.99 15.57 14.53
N ILE A 54 -16.83 14.58 15.42
CA ILE A 54 -17.50 13.27 15.27
C ILE A 54 -19.02 13.43 15.42
N GLN A 55 -19.50 14.24 16.37
CA GLN A 55 -20.94 14.50 16.51
C GLN A 55 -21.56 15.15 15.26
N GLN A 56 -20.75 15.87 14.49
CA GLN A 56 -21.13 16.50 13.22
C GLN A 56 -21.18 15.54 12.02
N THR A 57 -20.94 14.23 12.18
CA THR A 57 -21.16 13.24 11.10
C THR A 57 -22.62 13.23 10.61
N THR A 58 -23.56 13.69 11.43
CA THR A 58 -24.96 13.95 11.02
C THR A 58 -25.11 14.95 9.85
N ASN A 59 -24.06 15.72 9.54
CA ASN A 59 -24.00 16.58 8.36
C ASN A 59 -24.03 15.81 7.04
N GLU A 60 -23.74 14.50 7.01
CA GLU A 60 -23.72 13.70 5.78
C GLU A 60 -25.07 13.74 5.03
N ILE A 61 -26.17 13.41 5.70
CA ILE A 61 -27.51 13.44 5.11
C ILE A 61 -27.93 14.90 4.82
N THR A 62 -27.64 15.81 5.74
CA THR A 62 -27.97 17.24 5.57
C THR A 62 -27.32 17.82 4.31
N ASN A 63 -26.04 17.53 4.09
CA ASN A 63 -25.30 18.04 2.95
C ASN A 63 -25.60 17.26 1.66
N LEU A 64 -25.98 15.99 1.74
CA LEU A 64 -26.58 15.29 0.60
C LEU A 64 -27.85 16.02 0.12
N ILE A 65 -28.77 16.35 1.04
CA ILE A 65 -30.01 17.08 0.71
C ILE A 65 -29.69 18.48 0.16
N ASN A 66 -28.74 19.19 0.75
CA ASN A 66 -28.31 20.50 0.22
C ASN A 66 -27.78 20.37 -1.21
N GLY A 67 -27.00 19.32 -1.51
CA GLY A 67 -26.40 19.09 -2.82
C GLY A 67 -27.44 18.78 -3.87
N LEU A 68 -28.44 17.95 -3.53
CA LEU A 68 -29.60 17.67 -4.38
C LEU A 68 -30.44 18.93 -4.66
N ASN A 69 -30.44 19.90 -3.74
CA ASN A 69 -31.07 21.21 -3.93
C ASN A 69 -30.18 22.24 -4.65
N GLY A 70 -29.05 21.82 -5.23
CA GLY A 70 -28.13 22.69 -5.96
C GLY A 70 -27.40 23.71 -5.09
N LYS A 71 -27.35 23.50 -3.76
CA LYS A 71 -26.62 24.39 -2.84
C LYS A 71 -25.14 24.03 -2.81
N TYR A 72 -24.32 25.01 -2.42
CA TYR A 72 -22.89 24.79 -2.17
C TYR A 72 -22.67 23.82 -1.02
N ILE A 73 -21.79 22.84 -1.24
CA ILE A 73 -21.34 21.88 -0.22
C ILE A 73 -19.95 22.27 0.27
N PRO A 74 -19.75 22.50 1.59
CA PRO A 74 -18.46 22.85 2.14
C PRO A 74 -17.37 21.86 1.75
N SER A 75 -16.22 22.38 1.32
CA SER A 75 -15.06 21.56 0.99
C SER A 75 -14.27 21.13 2.24
N GLY A 76 -13.51 20.05 2.13
CA GLY A 76 -12.68 19.53 3.22
C GLY A 76 -11.51 18.69 2.73
N SER A 77 -10.48 18.53 3.55
CA SER A 77 -9.40 17.59 3.22
C SER A 77 -9.87 16.13 3.32
N SER A 78 -9.28 15.27 2.50
CA SER A 78 -9.40 13.81 2.63
C SER A 78 -8.17 13.18 3.30
N GLY A 79 -8.30 11.95 3.77
CA GLY A 79 -7.27 11.23 4.51
C GLY A 79 -7.86 10.14 5.42
N ALA A 80 -6.99 9.48 6.19
CA ALA A 80 -7.38 8.52 7.21
C ALA A 80 -7.33 9.17 8.61
N PRO A 81 -8.46 9.35 9.31
CA PRO A 81 -8.47 9.87 10.69
C PRO A 81 -7.58 9.03 11.62
N THR A 82 -7.54 7.71 11.41
CA THR A 82 -6.71 6.76 12.17
C THR A 82 -5.21 6.98 12.02
N ARG A 83 -4.79 7.70 10.96
CA ARG A 83 -3.40 8.10 10.70
C ARG A 83 -3.08 9.51 11.24
N GLY A 84 -3.82 9.98 12.23
CA GLY A 84 -3.62 11.28 12.88
C GLY A 84 -4.14 12.49 12.09
N ARG A 85 -4.89 12.28 11.00
CA ARG A 85 -5.44 13.36 10.17
C ARG A 85 -6.81 13.82 10.67
N LEU A 86 -6.86 14.47 11.83
CA LEU A 86 -8.11 14.97 12.43
C LEU A 86 -8.73 16.16 11.67
N ASP A 87 -8.01 16.74 10.72
CA ASP A 87 -8.48 17.79 9.82
C ASP A 87 -9.52 17.29 8.78
N VAL A 88 -9.56 15.98 8.55
CA VAL A 88 -10.54 15.35 7.63
C VAL A 88 -11.93 15.23 8.24
N LEU A 89 -12.05 15.44 9.56
CA LEU A 89 -13.34 15.52 10.26
C LEU A 89 -13.79 17.00 10.37
N PRO A 90 -15.11 17.28 10.30
CA PRO A 90 -16.21 16.32 10.17
C PRO A 90 -16.38 15.79 8.73
N THR A 91 -17.15 14.70 8.60
CA THR A 91 -17.59 14.16 7.31
C THR A 91 -18.78 14.96 6.74
N GLY A 92 -19.36 14.52 5.62
CA GLY A 92 -20.41 15.26 4.92
C GLY A 92 -19.90 16.48 4.14
N ARG A 93 -18.63 16.48 3.72
CA ARG A 93 -17.98 17.56 2.95
C ARG A 93 -17.63 17.09 1.54
N ASN A 94 -17.57 18.04 0.61
CA ASN A 94 -17.04 17.78 -0.74
C ASN A 94 -15.51 17.78 -0.68
N PHE A 95 -14.92 16.62 -0.45
CA PHE A 95 -13.49 16.56 -0.13
C PHE A 95 -12.60 16.89 -1.35
N TYR A 96 -11.44 17.47 -1.07
CA TYR A 96 -10.32 17.57 -1.99
C TYR A 96 -9.15 16.71 -1.48
N SER A 97 -8.20 16.41 -2.36
CA SER A 97 -7.03 15.61 -2.03
C SER A 97 -5.86 16.47 -1.56
N VAL A 98 -4.82 16.60 -2.39
CA VAL A 98 -3.53 17.24 -2.06
C VAL A 98 -3.01 18.00 -3.27
N ASP A 99 -2.13 18.99 -3.03
CA ASP A 99 -1.34 19.57 -4.12
C ASP A 99 -0.35 18.52 -4.63
N VAL A 100 -0.58 18.03 -5.85
CA VAL A 100 0.22 16.93 -6.42
C VAL A 100 1.71 17.29 -6.58
N ARG A 101 2.04 18.59 -6.59
CA ARG A 101 3.43 19.08 -6.68
C ARG A 101 4.20 18.97 -5.37
N THR A 102 3.54 18.66 -4.25
CA THR A 102 4.21 18.49 -2.95
C THR A 102 4.54 17.03 -2.67
N ILE A 103 4.47 16.15 -3.67
CA ILE A 103 4.68 14.71 -3.54
C ILE A 103 6.07 14.30 -4.04
N PRO A 104 6.84 13.52 -3.26
CA PRO A 104 6.55 13.15 -1.88
C PRO A 104 6.78 14.32 -0.90
N SER A 105 5.99 14.39 0.17
CA SER A 105 6.15 15.39 1.23
C SER A 105 7.40 15.09 2.09
N PRO A 106 7.96 16.08 2.84
CA PRO A 106 9.09 15.80 3.75
C PRO A 106 8.81 14.74 4.82
N THR A 107 7.56 14.69 5.32
CA THR A 107 7.12 13.68 6.28
C THR A 107 7.02 12.30 5.62
N ALA A 108 6.48 12.24 4.40
CA ALA A 108 6.45 10.99 3.63
C ALA A 108 7.86 10.51 3.29
N TYR A 109 8.79 11.40 2.95
CA TYR A 109 10.20 11.05 2.75
C TYR A 109 10.84 10.44 3.99
N THR A 110 10.61 11.05 5.16
CA THR A 110 11.12 10.51 6.43
C THR A 110 10.61 9.10 6.71
N LEU A 111 9.33 8.83 6.44
CA LEU A 111 8.74 7.50 6.56
C LEU A 111 9.29 6.54 5.50
N GLY A 112 9.37 6.97 4.24
CA GLY A 112 9.91 6.19 3.13
C GLY A 112 11.35 5.74 3.37
N VAL A 113 12.19 6.59 3.98
CA VAL A 113 13.55 6.22 4.42
C VAL A 113 13.52 5.11 5.46
N LYS A 114 12.71 5.24 6.51
CA LYS A 114 12.55 4.19 7.53
C LYS A 114 12.06 2.89 6.90
N SER A 115 11.05 2.96 6.05
CA SER A 115 10.48 1.77 5.42
C SER A 115 11.42 1.10 4.43
N ALA A 116 12.20 1.87 3.65
CA ALA A 116 13.20 1.32 2.75
C ALA A 116 14.29 0.56 3.53
N ASN A 117 14.76 1.12 4.64
CA ASN A 117 15.74 0.44 5.49
C ASN A 117 15.18 -0.87 6.06
N LEU A 118 13.91 -0.88 6.50
CA LEU A 118 13.26 -2.11 6.98
C LEU A 118 13.16 -3.20 5.91
N ILE A 119 12.88 -2.84 4.65
CA ILE A 119 12.89 -3.80 3.52
C ILE A 119 14.28 -4.40 3.34
N ILE A 120 15.30 -3.54 3.33
CA ILE A 120 16.69 -3.94 3.11
C ILE A 120 17.19 -4.84 4.25
N GLU A 121 16.98 -4.42 5.49
CA GLU A 121 17.36 -5.19 6.68
C GLU A 121 16.68 -6.56 6.66
N ARG A 122 15.38 -6.60 6.35
CA ARG A 122 14.63 -7.87 6.29
C ARG A 122 15.18 -8.79 5.20
N TYR A 123 15.39 -8.27 3.99
CA TYR A 123 15.93 -9.07 2.89
C TYR A 123 17.35 -9.57 3.19
N LEU A 124 18.20 -8.71 3.75
CA LEU A 124 19.57 -9.07 4.11
C LEU A 124 19.62 -10.15 5.20
N GLN A 125 18.73 -10.08 6.20
CA GLN A 125 18.60 -11.13 7.23
C GLN A 125 18.16 -12.47 6.64
N GLU A 126 17.28 -12.45 5.65
CA GLU A 126 16.72 -13.67 5.04
C GLU A 126 17.62 -14.29 3.96
N ASN A 127 18.45 -13.50 3.27
CA ASN A 127 19.17 -13.95 2.07
C ASN A 127 20.70 -13.73 2.16
N GLY A 128 21.21 -12.97 3.12
CA GLY A 128 22.64 -12.72 3.31
C GLY A 128 23.27 -11.71 2.34
N GLU A 129 22.49 -11.19 1.38
CA GLU A 129 22.91 -10.19 0.39
C GLU A 129 21.90 -9.05 0.28
N TYR A 130 22.32 -7.92 -0.31
CA TYR A 130 21.41 -6.81 -0.62
C TYR A 130 20.49 -7.19 -1.79
N PRO A 131 19.22 -6.75 -1.80
CA PRO A 131 18.39 -6.92 -2.98
C PRO A 131 18.88 -5.98 -4.09
N GLU A 132 19.01 -6.49 -5.31
CA GLU A 132 19.30 -5.71 -6.51
C GLU A 132 18.03 -5.08 -7.10
N THR A 133 16.86 -5.74 -6.99
CA THR A 133 15.63 -5.26 -7.65
C THR A 133 14.33 -5.55 -6.88
N ILE A 134 13.39 -4.61 -6.94
CA ILE A 134 12.10 -4.64 -6.26
C ILE A 134 10.98 -4.12 -7.15
N GLY A 135 9.85 -4.82 -7.17
CA GLY A 135 8.59 -4.34 -7.74
C GLY A 135 7.73 -3.74 -6.66
N LEU A 136 7.37 -2.47 -6.80
CA LEU A 136 6.52 -1.75 -5.88
C LEU A 136 5.19 -1.40 -6.55
N SER A 137 4.10 -1.88 -5.96
CA SER A 137 2.75 -1.43 -6.34
C SER A 137 2.47 -0.05 -5.77
N VAL A 138 1.95 0.87 -6.59
CA VAL A 138 1.68 2.26 -6.18
C VAL A 138 0.26 2.68 -6.56
N TRP A 139 -0.51 3.08 -5.56
CA TRP A 139 -1.89 3.54 -5.75
C TRP A 139 -2.02 5.05 -5.65
N GLY A 140 -2.93 5.62 -6.45
CA GLY A 140 -3.20 7.06 -6.37
C GLY A 140 -3.84 7.44 -5.03
N THR A 141 -4.72 6.59 -4.51
CA THR A 141 -5.43 6.84 -3.24
C THR A 141 -4.49 6.79 -2.04
N SER A 142 -3.56 5.82 -1.97
CA SER A 142 -2.53 5.77 -0.91
C SER A 142 -1.62 7.02 -0.98
N THR A 143 -1.23 7.41 -2.19
CA THR A 143 -0.42 8.60 -2.44
C THR A 143 -1.08 9.88 -1.91
N MET A 144 -2.40 10.05 -2.14
CA MET A 144 -3.16 11.20 -1.63
C MET A 144 -3.27 11.22 -0.10
N ARG A 145 -3.47 10.06 0.54
CA ARG A 145 -3.62 9.97 2.00
C ARG A 145 -2.31 10.19 2.75
N THR A 146 -1.21 9.75 2.17
CA THR A 146 0.11 9.74 2.82
C THR A 146 0.97 10.96 2.46
N GLY A 147 0.69 11.62 1.34
CA GLY A 147 1.60 12.59 0.75
C GLY A 147 2.79 11.93 0.04
N GLY A 148 2.65 10.66 -0.39
CA GLY A 148 3.61 9.96 -1.24
C GLY A 148 4.59 9.02 -0.55
N ASP A 149 4.15 8.26 0.46
CA ASP A 149 5.02 7.30 1.17
C ASP A 149 5.66 6.28 0.22
N ASP A 150 4.89 5.72 -0.73
CA ASP A 150 5.36 4.72 -1.69
C ASP A 150 6.48 5.27 -2.59
N ILE A 151 6.31 6.49 -3.09
CA ILE A 151 7.30 7.15 -3.96
C ILE A 151 8.55 7.56 -3.15
N ALA A 152 8.36 8.03 -1.93
CA ALA A 152 9.45 8.28 -1.00
C ALA A 152 10.27 7.01 -0.68
N GLN A 153 9.58 5.87 -0.47
CA GLN A 153 10.20 4.56 -0.26
C GLN A 153 11.04 4.18 -1.48
N ALA A 154 10.49 4.31 -2.69
CA ALA A 154 11.20 4.06 -3.93
C ALA A 154 12.46 4.95 -4.08
N PHE A 155 12.34 6.27 -3.86
CA PHE A 155 13.49 7.18 -3.91
C PHE A 155 14.58 6.82 -2.91
N SER A 156 14.20 6.48 -1.67
CA SER A 156 15.17 6.04 -0.66
C SER A 156 15.89 4.77 -1.08
N LEU A 157 15.18 3.76 -1.60
CA LEU A 157 15.77 2.51 -2.10
C LEU A 157 16.83 2.79 -3.19
N MET A 158 16.52 3.70 -4.12
CA MET A 158 17.41 4.12 -5.22
C MET A 158 18.56 5.06 -4.78
N GLY A 159 18.55 5.54 -3.53
CA GLY A 159 19.56 6.46 -3.01
C GLY A 159 19.36 7.89 -3.48
N VAL A 160 18.12 8.38 -3.45
CA VAL A 160 17.71 9.71 -3.91
C VAL A 160 16.93 10.44 -2.81
N LYS A 161 17.13 11.76 -2.75
CA LYS A 161 16.44 12.66 -1.84
C LYS A 161 15.74 13.77 -2.64
N PRO A 162 14.42 13.97 -2.49
CA PRO A 162 13.74 15.13 -3.09
C PRO A 162 14.28 16.45 -2.53
N ILE A 163 14.24 17.48 -3.38
CA ILE A 163 14.51 18.87 -3.01
C ILE A 163 13.18 19.62 -3.02
N TRP A 164 12.86 20.25 -1.88
CA TRP A 164 11.64 21.03 -1.70
C TRP A 164 11.93 22.52 -1.70
N GLU A 165 11.05 23.30 -2.33
CA GLU A 165 11.17 24.76 -2.40
C GLU A 165 10.37 25.47 -1.30
N GLY A 166 11.03 26.40 -0.62
CA GLY A 166 10.41 27.45 0.20
C GLY A 166 9.38 26.96 1.21
N ALA A 167 8.38 27.81 1.48
CA ALA A 167 7.31 27.52 2.43
C ALA A 167 6.22 26.58 1.86
N ASN A 168 6.06 26.53 0.54
CA ASN A 168 5.00 25.74 -0.11
C ASN A 168 5.36 24.24 -0.25
N ARG A 169 6.62 23.87 0.04
CA ARG A 169 7.13 22.49 0.05
C ARG A 169 6.86 21.73 -1.26
N ARG A 170 6.86 22.43 -2.40
CA ARG A 170 6.79 21.79 -3.71
C ARG A 170 8.10 21.08 -4.01
N VAL A 171 8.03 19.90 -4.59
CA VAL A 171 9.21 19.19 -5.08
C VAL A 171 9.64 19.86 -6.38
N ILE A 172 10.85 20.41 -6.38
CA ILE A 172 11.42 21.13 -7.54
C ILE A 172 12.52 20.34 -8.24
N ASP A 173 13.23 19.49 -7.49
CA ASP A 173 14.33 18.69 -8.02
C ASP A 173 14.62 17.51 -7.08
N PHE A 174 15.73 16.80 -7.33
CA PHE A 174 16.24 15.74 -6.47
C PHE A 174 17.76 15.78 -6.37
N GLU A 175 18.27 15.28 -5.25
CA GLU A 175 19.68 15.07 -4.97
C GLU A 175 19.97 13.56 -5.00
N ILE A 176 21.01 13.16 -5.73
CA ILE A 176 21.52 11.80 -5.70
C ILE A 176 22.47 11.65 -4.51
N ILE A 177 22.16 10.73 -3.60
CA ILE A 177 23.01 10.43 -2.45
C ILE A 177 24.24 9.66 -2.96
N SER A 178 25.44 10.13 -2.60
CA SER A 178 26.68 9.46 -3.00
C SER A 178 26.80 8.06 -2.37
N PRO A 179 27.47 7.09 -3.01
CA PRO A 179 27.66 5.75 -2.45
C PRO A 179 28.28 5.75 -1.04
N LEU A 180 29.21 6.67 -0.76
CA LEU A 180 29.84 6.83 0.55
C LEU A 180 28.83 7.17 1.65
N ASN A 181 27.84 8.01 1.34
CA ASN A 181 26.78 8.39 2.28
C ASN A 181 25.66 7.35 2.32
N LEU A 182 25.38 6.68 1.20
CA LEU A 182 24.35 5.65 1.09
C LEU A 182 24.74 4.38 1.86
N LYS A 183 26.03 4.01 1.87
CA LYS A 183 26.62 2.86 2.60
C LYS A 183 26.05 1.49 2.22
N ARG A 184 25.45 1.38 1.05
CA ARG A 184 24.92 0.16 0.43
C ARG A 184 24.78 0.38 -1.07
N PRO A 185 24.60 -0.68 -1.87
CA PRO A 185 24.19 -0.54 -3.26
C PRO A 185 22.87 0.22 -3.39
N ARG A 186 22.68 0.85 -4.55
CA ARG A 186 21.37 1.30 -5.00
C ARG A 186 20.49 0.07 -5.24
N ILE A 187 19.17 0.26 -5.22
CA ILE A 187 18.23 -0.82 -5.52
C ILE A 187 17.42 -0.38 -6.72
N ASP A 188 17.32 -1.25 -7.72
CA ASP A 188 16.51 -1.00 -8.89
C ASP A 188 15.02 -1.17 -8.58
N VAL A 189 14.22 -0.14 -8.81
CA VAL A 189 12.81 -0.12 -8.45
C VAL A 189 11.96 -0.08 -9.70
N MET A 190 11.11 -1.09 -9.88
CA MET A 190 10.05 -1.10 -10.87
C MET A 190 8.72 -0.74 -10.19
N LEU A 191 8.01 0.26 -10.71
CA LEU A 191 6.70 0.67 -10.22
C LEU A 191 5.61 0.02 -11.06
N ARG A 192 4.66 -0.65 -10.39
CA ARG A 192 3.33 -0.91 -10.93
C ARG A 192 2.38 0.16 -10.42
N ILE A 193 2.12 1.18 -11.23
CA ILE A 193 1.21 2.28 -10.89
C ILE A 193 -0.23 1.94 -11.25
N SER A 194 -1.22 2.22 -10.38
CA SER A 194 -2.65 2.15 -10.74
C SER A 194 -3.01 3.11 -11.88
N GLY A 195 -4.10 2.84 -12.60
CA GLY A 195 -4.63 3.78 -13.62
C GLY A 195 -4.95 5.15 -13.03
N PHE A 196 -5.50 5.20 -11.82
CA PHE A 196 -5.74 6.47 -11.13
C PHE A 196 -4.44 7.21 -10.78
N PHE A 197 -3.37 6.50 -10.42
CA PHE A 197 -2.08 7.14 -10.18
C PHE A 197 -1.53 7.80 -11.44
N ARG A 198 -1.64 7.14 -12.61
CA ARG A 198 -1.29 7.71 -13.92
C ARG A 198 -1.99 9.05 -14.15
N ASP A 199 -3.29 9.09 -13.89
CA ASP A 199 -4.12 10.26 -14.21
C ASP A 199 -3.89 11.41 -13.22
N ALA A 200 -3.71 11.10 -11.94
CA ALA A 200 -3.56 12.11 -10.89
C ALA A 200 -2.11 12.60 -10.69
N PHE A 201 -1.09 11.78 -11.00
CA PHE A 201 0.32 12.07 -10.67
C PHE A 201 1.29 11.99 -11.87
N PRO A 202 0.99 12.57 -13.04
CA PRO A 202 1.86 12.51 -14.20
C PRO A 202 3.23 13.19 -13.96
N ASP A 203 3.28 14.23 -13.13
CA ASP A 203 4.53 14.92 -12.78
C ASP A 203 5.44 14.03 -11.91
N VAL A 204 4.87 13.21 -11.04
CA VAL A 204 5.61 12.26 -10.20
C VAL A 204 6.20 11.13 -11.06
N ILE A 205 5.45 10.65 -12.06
CA ILE A 205 5.96 9.68 -13.06
C ILE A 205 7.13 10.27 -13.84
N SER A 206 7.00 11.53 -14.28
CA SER A 206 8.07 12.23 -15.00
C SER A 206 9.33 12.39 -14.12
N LEU A 207 9.16 12.75 -12.85
CA LEU A 207 10.25 12.85 -11.88
C LEU A 207 10.94 11.49 -11.66
N PHE A 208 10.17 10.42 -11.46
CA PHE A 208 10.71 9.07 -11.29
C PHE A 208 11.52 8.62 -12.50
N ASN A 209 11.01 8.83 -13.72
CA ASN A 209 11.75 8.50 -14.95
C ASN A 209 13.06 9.29 -15.09
N ARG A 210 13.05 10.60 -14.76
CA ARG A 210 14.28 11.42 -14.75
C ARG A 210 15.31 10.90 -13.76
N ILE A 211 14.87 10.42 -12.59
CA ILE A 211 15.74 9.79 -11.59
C ILE A 211 16.36 8.51 -12.15
N VAL A 212 15.56 7.62 -12.74
CA VAL A 212 16.05 6.37 -13.35
C VAL A 212 17.09 6.66 -14.42
N GLU A 213 16.80 7.59 -15.34
CA GLU A 213 17.71 8.01 -16.41
C GLU A 213 19.04 8.50 -15.84
N ARG A 214 18.99 9.43 -14.88
CA ARG A 214 20.21 9.93 -14.23
C ARG A 214 21.02 8.84 -13.55
N LEU A 215 20.37 7.96 -12.78
CA LEU A 215 21.06 6.89 -12.05
C LEU A 215 21.64 5.82 -12.97
N ALA A 216 21.00 5.53 -14.09
CA ALA A 216 21.50 4.60 -15.10
C ALA A 216 22.78 5.12 -15.78
N GLU A 217 22.86 6.43 -16.00
CA GLU A 217 23.98 7.08 -16.69
C GLU A 217 25.19 7.37 -15.79
N LEU A 218 25.02 7.43 -14.47
CA LEU A 218 26.12 7.67 -13.51
C LEU A 218 27.32 6.75 -13.76
N ASP A 219 28.53 7.31 -13.67
CA ASP A 219 29.75 6.51 -13.72
C ASP A 219 30.05 5.86 -12.35
N GLU A 220 29.21 4.91 -11.97
CA GLU A 220 29.34 4.07 -10.78
C GLU A 220 29.61 2.62 -11.18
N ASP A 221 30.29 1.86 -10.32
CA ASP A 221 30.48 0.42 -10.51
C ASP A 221 29.10 -0.28 -10.59
N PRO A 222 28.85 -1.15 -11.58
CA PRO A 222 27.62 -1.92 -11.69
C PRO A 222 27.22 -2.69 -10.41
N GLU A 223 28.18 -3.12 -9.58
CA GLU A 223 27.89 -3.85 -8.33
C GLU A 223 27.34 -2.94 -7.22
N ILE A 224 27.67 -1.64 -7.24
CA ILE A 224 27.08 -0.66 -6.30
C ILE A 224 25.86 0.05 -6.90
N ASN A 225 25.65 -0.07 -8.21
CA ASN A 225 24.51 0.49 -8.93
C ASN A 225 23.83 -0.55 -9.85
N PRO A 226 22.96 -1.40 -9.28
CA PRO A 226 22.13 -2.36 -10.02
C PRO A 226 21.26 -1.73 -11.12
N ILE A 227 20.85 -0.46 -10.97
CA ILE A 227 20.07 0.26 -12.00
C ILE A 227 20.90 0.40 -13.27
N ARG A 228 22.16 0.84 -13.14
CA ARG A 228 23.12 0.93 -14.24
C ARG A 228 23.49 -0.44 -14.80
N LYS A 229 23.82 -1.40 -13.92
CA LYS A 229 24.13 -2.79 -14.31
C LYS A 229 23.07 -3.35 -15.25
N ARG A 230 21.80 -3.19 -14.86
CA ARG A 230 20.65 -3.66 -15.64
C ARG A 230 20.44 -2.87 -16.92
N PHE A 231 20.52 -1.54 -16.86
CA PHE A 231 20.39 -0.68 -18.04
C PHE A 231 21.40 -1.06 -19.14
N LEU A 232 22.68 -1.23 -18.78
CA LEU A 232 23.73 -1.61 -19.74
C LEU A 232 23.50 -2.99 -20.33
N LYS A 233 23.15 -3.98 -19.48
CA LYS A 233 22.83 -5.35 -19.91
C LYS A 233 21.68 -5.36 -20.92
N GLU A 234 20.55 -4.76 -20.57
CA GLU A 234 19.35 -4.80 -21.40
C GLU A 234 19.51 -4.00 -22.69
N LYS A 235 20.18 -2.83 -22.64
CA LYS A 235 20.49 -2.06 -23.85
C LYS A 235 21.29 -2.91 -24.84
N SER A 236 22.33 -3.60 -24.37
CA SER A 236 23.14 -4.51 -25.19
C SER A 236 22.31 -5.66 -25.76
N GLU A 237 21.47 -6.30 -24.94
CA GLU A 237 20.59 -7.38 -25.39
C GLU A 237 19.59 -6.92 -26.46
N TRP A 238 19.01 -5.73 -26.33
CA TRP A 238 18.11 -5.17 -27.35
C TRP A 238 18.84 -4.87 -28.66
N ILE A 239 20.05 -4.31 -28.60
CA ILE A 239 20.88 -4.08 -29.80
C ILE A 239 21.21 -5.41 -30.49
N ASN A 240 21.56 -6.45 -29.72
CA ASN A 240 21.83 -7.78 -30.25
C ASN A 240 20.59 -8.43 -30.89
N LYS A 241 19.39 -8.06 -30.44
CA LYS A 241 18.09 -8.43 -31.07
C LYS A 241 17.74 -7.58 -32.30
N GLY A 242 18.64 -6.70 -32.76
CA GLY A 242 18.44 -5.87 -33.95
C GLY A 242 17.64 -4.58 -33.71
N ILE A 243 17.41 -4.19 -32.45
CA ILE A 243 16.77 -2.92 -32.11
C ILE A 243 17.79 -1.78 -32.24
N THR A 244 17.37 -0.64 -32.78
CA THR A 244 18.25 0.55 -32.88
C THR A 244 18.72 1.04 -31.52
N ASP A 245 19.92 1.63 -31.44
CA ASP A 245 20.49 2.11 -30.17
C ASP A 245 19.53 3.03 -29.40
N GLU A 246 18.84 3.94 -30.09
CA GLU A 246 17.85 4.87 -29.52
C GLU A 246 16.66 4.12 -28.88
N LYS A 247 16.09 3.13 -29.58
CA LYS A 247 14.96 2.34 -29.07
C LYS A 247 15.41 1.40 -27.95
N ALA A 248 16.60 0.81 -28.06
CA ALA A 248 17.20 -0.05 -27.04
C ALA A 248 17.45 0.73 -25.75
N HIS A 249 18.02 1.94 -25.86
CA HIS A 249 18.23 2.87 -24.76
C HIS A 249 16.90 3.18 -24.06
N LYS A 250 15.87 3.60 -24.82
CA LYS A 250 14.55 3.89 -24.26
C LYS A 250 13.93 2.69 -23.54
N ARG A 251 13.97 1.49 -24.15
CA ARG A 251 13.43 0.25 -23.55
C ARG A 251 14.15 -0.11 -22.24
N ALA A 252 15.48 0.02 -22.21
CA ALA A 252 16.30 -0.28 -21.04
C ALA A 252 16.04 0.67 -19.84
N LEU A 253 15.45 1.84 -20.08
CA LEU A 253 15.07 2.80 -19.04
C LEU A 253 13.69 2.54 -18.43
N PHE A 254 12.83 1.71 -19.02
CA PHE A 254 11.47 1.54 -18.49
C PHE A 254 11.46 0.90 -17.11
N ARG A 255 10.91 1.63 -16.14
CA ARG A 255 10.64 1.19 -14.76
C ARG A 255 9.23 1.47 -14.28
N VAL A 256 8.43 2.25 -15.01
CA VAL A 256 7.04 2.56 -14.61
C VAL A 256 6.08 1.84 -15.54
N PHE A 257 5.30 0.92 -14.99
CA PHE A 257 4.33 0.10 -15.70
C PHE A 257 2.92 0.27 -15.11
N GLY A 258 1.90 0.15 -15.93
CA GLY A 258 0.52 0.31 -15.47
C GLY A 258 -0.51 -0.20 -16.47
N SER A 259 -1.76 0.16 -16.20
CA SER A 259 -2.91 -0.18 -17.04
C SER A 259 -2.77 0.43 -18.44
N LYS A 260 -3.39 -0.16 -19.47
CA LYS A 260 -3.52 0.48 -20.80
C LYS A 260 -4.03 1.93 -20.68
N PRO A 261 -3.57 2.90 -21.50
CA PRO A 261 -4.16 4.24 -21.54
C PRO A 261 -5.68 4.21 -21.67
N GLY A 262 -6.38 4.94 -20.82
CA GLY A 262 -7.85 4.94 -20.75
C GLY A 262 -8.50 3.75 -20.02
N ALA A 263 -7.72 2.75 -19.61
CA ALA A 263 -8.16 1.63 -18.80
C ALA A 263 -7.65 1.72 -17.34
N TYR A 264 -8.28 0.94 -16.46
CA TYR A 264 -8.04 0.89 -15.01
C TYR A 264 -8.05 -0.57 -14.52
N GLY A 265 -7.48 -0.81 -13.34
CA GLY A 265 -7.38 -2.16 -12.74
C GLY A 265 -6.19 -3.00 -13.25
N ALA A 266 -6.15 -4.25 -12.81
CA ALA A 266 -5.12 -5.23 -13.16
C ALA A 266 -5.66 -6.46 -13.92
N GLY A 267 -6.98 -6.50 -14.19
CA GLY A 267 -7.62 -7.50 -15.04
C GLY A 267 -7.98 -8.82 -14.36
N LEU A 268 -7.58 -9.03 -13.09
CA LEU A 268 -7.75 -10.31 -12.42
C LEU A 268 -9.14 -10.50 -11.81
N GLN A 269 -9.82 -9.43 -11.39
CA GLN A 269 -11.15 -9.52 -10.76
C GLN A 269 -12.16 -10.32 -11.58
N ALA A 270 -12.41 -9.89 -12.82
CA ALA A 270 -13.36 -10.57 -13.69
C ALA A 270 -12.99 -12.05 -13.92
N VAL A 271 -11.71 -12.35 -14.04
CA VAL A 271 -11.24 -13.73 -14.30
C VAL A 271 -11.45 -14.62 -13.07
N ILE A 272 -11.16 -14.12 -11.87
CA ILE A 272 -11.40 -14.82 -10.61
C ILE A 272 -12.91 -15.03 -10.40
N ASP A 273 -13.71 -13.98 -10.54
CA ASP A 273 -15.16 -13.99 -10.29
C ASP A 273 -15.89 -14.92 -11.26
N GLU A 274 -15.54 -14.86 -12.55
CA GLU A 274 -16.13 -15.71 -13.60
C GLU A 274 -15.51 -17.11 -13.67
N LYS A 275 -14.45 -17.38 -12.89
CA LYS A 275 -13.72 -18.65 -12.87
C LYS A 275 -13.18 -19.05 -14.25
N ASN A 276 -12.86 -18.06 -15.08
CA ASN A 276 -12.37 -18.22 -16.44
C ASN A 276 -10.84 -18.42 -16.49
N TRP A 277 -10.33 -19.34 -15.68
CA TRP A 277 -8.90 -19.70 -15.59
C TRP A 277 -8.77 -21.13 -15.06
N GLN A 278 -7.63 -21.77 -15.35
CA GLN A 278 -7.34 -23.12 -14.85
C GLN A 278 -5.98 -23.18 -14.15
N THR A 279 -5.06 -22.32 -14.56
CA THR A 279 -3.66 -22.38 -14.16
C THR A 279 -3.16 -21.01 -13.71
N LYS A 280 -2.03 -21.01 -12.98
CA LYS A 280 -1.34 -19.78 -12.60
C LYS A 280 -0.84 -19.02 -13.81
N GLU A 281 -0.48 -19.74 -14.86
CA GLU A 281 -0.06 -19.20 -16.14
C GLU A 281 -1.17 -18.38 -16.80
N ASP A 282 -2.44 -18.78 -16.67
CA ASP A 282 -3.57 -18.03 -17.20
C ASP A 282 -3.72 -16.68 -16.47
N LEU A 283 -3.66 -16.70 -15.14
CA LEU A 283 -3.71 -15.49 -14.32
C LEU A 283 -2.52 -14.57 -14.61
N ALA A 284 -1.31 -15.12 -14.77
CA ALA A 284 -0.12 -14.34 -15.11
C ALA A 284 -0.25 -13.67 -16.48
N LYS A 285 -0.75 -14.38 -17.49
CA LYS A 285 -1.00 -13.81 -18.83
C LYS A 285 -1.98 -12.65 -18.78
N VAL A 286 -3.09 -12.79 -18.04
CA VAL A 286 -4.07 -11.70 -17.86
C VAL A 286 -3.40 -10.51 -17.18
N TYR A 287 -2.70 -10.73 -16.07
CA TYR A 287 -2.04 -9.65 -15.35
C TYR A 287 -1.02 -8.90 -16.22
N MET A 288 -0.18 -9.63 -16.97
CA MET A 288 0.81 -9.05 -17.88
C MET A 288 0.15 -8.28 -19.03
N GLN A 289 -0.95 -8.80 -19.59
CA GLN A 289 -1.69 -8.11 -20.65
C GLN A 289 -2.29 -6.78 -20.18
N TRP A 290 -2.71 -6.71 -18.92
CA TRP A 290 -3.28 -5.49 -18.36
C TRP A 290 -2.22 -4.53 -17.82
N SER A 291 -1.05 -5.02 -17.40
CA SER A 291 -0.02 -4.22 -16.73
C SER A 291 1.22 -3.93 -17.60
N GLY A 292 1.33 -4.51 -18.79
CA GLY A 292 2.48 -4.42 -19.69
C GLY A 292 2.61 -3.10 -20.47
N TYR A 293 2.06 -1.99 -19.97
CA TYR A 293 2.18 -0.67 -20.60
C TYR A 293 3.18 0.20 -19.83
N ALA A 294 4.26 0.60 -20.50
CA ALA A 294 5.28 1.46 -19.92
C ALA A 294 4.89 2.94 -20.01
N TYR A 295 5.16 3.69 -18.95
CA TYR A 295 4.90 5.12 -18.83
C TYR A 295 6.21 5.89 -18.71
N GLY A 296 6.76 6.33 -19.84
CA GLY A 296 8.00 7.10 -19.91
C GLY A 296 7.81 8.61 -19.68
N SER A 297 8.87 9.38 -19.93
CA SER A 297 8.91 10.83 -19.70
C SER A 297 7.87 11.63 -20.51
N ASN A 298 7.40 11.09 -21.64
CA ASN A 298 6.38 11.70 -22.49
C ASN A 298 4.94 11.52 -21.97
N ARG A 299 4.73 10.84 -20.82
CA ARG A 299 3.44 10.62 -20.15
C ARG A 299 2.42 9.79 -20.95
N ILE A 300 2.82 9.25 -22.10
CA ILE A 300 1.96 8.42 -22.94
C ILE A 300 2.31 6.96 -22.65
N GLY A 301 1.31 6.18 -22.23
CA GLY A 301 1.50 4.75 -22.02
C GLY A 301 1.69 4.04 -23.35
N GLU A 302 2.77 3.27 -23.48
CA GLU A 302 3.06 2.48 -24.67
C GLU A 302 3.14 0.99 -24.35
N SER A 303 2.72 0.15 -25.29
CA SER A 303 2.81 -1.30 -25.14
C SER A 303 4.28 -1.71 -25.02
N ALA A 304 4.64 -2.34 -23.91
CA ALA A 304 6.00 -2.74 -23.57
C ALA A 304 6.03 -4.12 -22.92
N HIS A 305 5.15 -5.04 -23.36
CA HIS A 305 4.96 -6.36 -22.77
C HIS A 305 6.25 -7.18 -22.73
N GLU A 306 7.06 -7.19 -23.81
CA GLU A 306 8.36 -7.88 -23.83
C GLU A 306 9.34 -7.32 -22.78
N VAL A 307 9.34 -5.99 -22.60
CA VAL A 307 10.18 -5.34 -21.58
C VAL A 307 9.68 -5.67 -20.19
N PHE A 308 8.35 -5.67 -20.00
CA PHE A 308 7.74 -6.02 -18.72
C PHE A 308 8.07 -7.46 -18.35
N GLU A 309 7.89 -8.42 -19.24
CA GLU A 309 8.27 -9.83 -19.05
C GLU A 309 9.74 -9.98 -18.66
N GLN A 310 10.65 -9.30 -19.37
CA GLN A 310 12.07 -9.28 -19.04
C GLN A 310 12.36 -8.70 -17.64
N ARG A 311 11.59 -7.71 -17.17
CA ARG A 311 11.73 -7.19 -15.81
C ARG A 311 11.28 -8.19 -14.76
N LEU A 312 10.21 -8.94 -15.06
CA LEU A 312 9.67 -9.93 -14.13
C LEU A 312 10.62 -11.11 -13.94
N SER A 313 11.45 -11.46 -14.93
CA SER A 313 12.35 -12.63 -14.85
C SER A 313 13.40 -12.53 -13.74
N ASP A 314 13.76 -11.32 -13.32
CA ASP A 314 14.83 -11.09 -12.35
C ASP A 314 14.33 -10.44 -11.04
N LEU A 315 13.01 -10.22 -10.90
CA LEU A 315 12.46 -9.48 -9.76
C LEU A 315 12.59 -10.28 -8.46
N GLN A 316 13.30 -9.72 -7.46
CA GLN A 316 13.57 -10.44 -6.20
C GLN A 316 12.51 -10.19 -5.13
N ILE A 317 11.95 -8.98 -5.09
CA ILE A 317 10.96 -8.57 -4.10
C ILE A 317 9.70 -8.04 -4.79
N VAL A 318 8.53 -8.47 -4.32
CA VAL A 318 7.24 -7.82 -4.60
C VAL A 318 6.75 -7.14 -3.33
N MET A 319 6.54 -5.83 -3.41
CA MET A 319 6.17 -4.97 -2.29
C MET A 319 4.83 -4.28 -2.52
N HIS A 320 4.02 -4.28 -1.46
CA HIS A 320 2.79 -3.50 -1.38
C HIS A 320 2.70 -2.86 0.01
N ASN A 321 2.25 -1.61 0.11
CA ASN A 321 2.08 -0.91 1.39
C ASN A 321 0.59 -0.65 1.67
N GLN A 322 0.18 -0.83 2.92
CA GLN A 322 -1.10 -0.39 3.45
C GLN A 322 -0.90 0.83 4.34
N ASP A 323 -1.65 1.90 4.06
CA ASP A 323 -1.46 3.20 4.69
C ASP A 323 -2.47 3.53 5.80
N ASN A 324 -3.48 2.69 6.03
CA ASN A 324 -4.63 3.02 6.88
C ASN A 324 -5.10 1.79 7.69
N ARG A 325 -6.06 1.95 8.61
CA ARG A 325 -6.59 0.85 9.46
C ARG A 325 -8.06 0.55 9.25
N GLU A 326 -8.71 1.30 8.37
CA GLU A 326 -10.13 1.22 8.08
C GLU A 326 -10.48 -0.06 7.30
N HIS A 327 -9.51 -0.64 6.59
CA HIS A 327 -9.60 -1.95 5.93
C HIS A 327 -8.25 -2.68 6.00
N ASP A 328 -8.24 -3.97 5.68
CA ASP A 328 -7.04 -4.78 5.47
C ASP A 328 -6.98 -5.43 4.07
N LEU A 329 -5.92 -6.21 3.79
CA LEU A 329 -5.73 -6.87 2.49
C LEU A 329 -6.80 -7.91 2.14
N LEU A 330 -7.61 -8.35 3.10
CA LEU A 330 -8.76 -9.25 2.90
C LEU A 330 -10.10 -8.51 3.00
N ASP A 331 -10.10 -7.18 2.88
CA ASP A 331 -11.30 -6.33 2.79
C ASP A 331 -11.39 -5.59 1.45
N SER A 332 -10.39 -5.73 0.57
CA SER A 332 -10.40 -5.12 -0.77
C SER A 332 -9.71 -6.02 -1.79
N ASP A 333 -10.34 -6.16 -2.96
CA ASP A 333 -9.86 -6.94 -4.09
C ASP A 333 -8.56 -6.39 -4.70
N ASP A 334 -8.34 -5.07 -4.65
CA ASP A 334 -7.17 -4.45 -5.27
C ASP A 334 -5.84 -5.02 -4.71
N TYR A 335 -5.78 -5.43 -3.45
CA TYR A 335 -4.55 -5.94 -2.84
C TYR A 335 -4.05 -7.22 -3.54
N TYR A 336 -4.90 -8.24 -3.71
CA TYR A 336 -4.51 -9.45 -4.43
C TYR A 336 -4.30 -9.16 -5.92
N GLN A 337 -5.10 -8.25 -6.51
CA GLN A 337 -4.98 -7.93 -7.92
C GLN A 337 -3.60 -7.33 -8.26
N PHE A 338 -3.09 -6.43 -7.42
CA PHE A 338 -1.80 -5.78 -7.63
C PHE A 338 -0.64 -6.60 -7.06
N GLN A 339 -0.67 -6.95 -5.77
CA GLN A 339 0.44 -7.66 -5.12
C GLN A 339 0.46 -9.14 -5.51
N GLY A 340 -0.69 -9.81 -5.41
CA GLY A 340 -0.83 -11.23 -5.79
C GLY A 340 -0.60 -11.42 -7.28
N GLY A 341 -1.24 -10.61 -8.12
CA GLY A 341 -1.05 -10.64 -9.58
C GLY A 341 0.39 -10.43 -10.01
N LEU A 342 1.09 -9.45 -9.44
CA LEU A 342 2.51 -9.25 -9.71
C LEU A 342 3.35 -10.45 -9.25
N SER A 343 3.09 -10.97 -8.04
CA SER A 343 3.82 -12.12 -7.49
C SER A 343 3.65 -13.36 -8.37
N ASN A 344 2.43 -13.64 -8.81
CA ASN A 344 2.11 -14.74 -9.71
C ASN A 344 2.84 -14.61 -11.05
N ALA A 345 2.82 -13.40 -11.63
CA ALA A 345 3.50 -13.14 -12.90
C ALA A 345 5.02 -13.32 -12.79
N VAL A 346 5.64 -12.88 -11.69
CA VAL A 346 7.07 -13.11 -11.42
C VAL A 346 7.37 -14.60 -11.28
N GLN A 347 6.58 -15.33 -10.49
CA GLN A 347 6.76 -16.78 -10.30
C GLN A 347 6.69 -17.54 -11.63
N VAL A 348 5.69 -17.23 -12.47
CA VAL A 348 5.51 -17.89 -13.78
C VAL A 348 6.65 -17.58 -14.73
N ILE A 349 7.10 -16.32 -14.81
CA ILE A 349 8.14 -15.90 -15.76
C ILE A 349 9.55 -16.30 -15.31
N SER A 350 9.87 -16.13 -14.03
CA SER A 350 11.22 -16.43 -13.50
C SER A 350 11.39 -17.90 -13.09
N GLY A 351 10.30 -18.63 -12.89
CA GLY A 351 10.28 -19.96 -12.28
C GLY A 351 10.60 -19.97 -10.77
N LYS A 352 10.75 -18.80 -10.14
CA LYS A 352 11.15 -18.65 -8.73
C LYS A 352 10.25 -17.68 -7.98
N GLN A 353 9.94 -18.01 -6.73
CA GLN A 353 9.00 -17.21 -5.95
C GLN A 353 9.73 -15.98 -5.44
N PRO A 354 9.25 -14.76 -5.75
CA PRO A 354 9.86 -13.57 -5.17
C PRO A 354 9.60 -13.53 -3.66
N LYS A 355 10.41 -12.79 -2.92
CA LYS A 355 10.04 -12.40 -1.56
C LYS A 355 8.86 -11.45 -1.65
N ILE A 356 7.72 -11.85 -1.09
CA ILE A 356 6.52 -11.01 -1.07
C ILE A 356 6.44 -10.33 0.29
N TYR A 357 6.66 -9.02 0.30
CA TYR A 357 6.62 -8.20 1.51
C TYR A 357 5.41 -7.28 1.52
N PHE A 358 4.93 -7.01 2.73
CA PHE A 358 3.79 -6.14 3.01
C PHE A 358 4.20 -5.06 4.01
N GLY A 359 4.05 -3.80 3.61
CA GLY A 359 4.38 -2.64 4.42
C GLY A 359 3.16 -2.12 5.17
N ASP A 360 3.31 -1.90 6.46
CA ASP A 360 2.28 -1.29 7.31
C ASP A 360 2.72 0.14 7.63
N HIS A 361 2.17 1.11 6.89
CA HIS A 361 2.41 2.55 7.01
C HIS A 361 1.27 3.27 7.75
N SER A 362 0.33 2.52 8.31
CA SER A 362 -0.81 3.05 9.06
C SER A 362 -0.41 3.84 10.31
N ARG A 363 0.79 3.57 10.86
CA ARG A 363 1.38 4.28 11.99
C ARG A 363 2.71 4.91 11.56
N PRO A 364 2.72 6.20 11.14
CA PRO A 364 3.88 6.83 10.53
C PRO A 364 5.16 6.81 11.37
N ASP A 365 5.02 6.86 12.69
CA ASP A 365 6.15 6.86 13.62
C ASP A 365 6.83 5.50 13.74
N ASN A 366 6.11 4.41 13.43
CA ASN A 366 6.55 3.03 13.60
C ASN A 366 6.08 2.15 12.41
N PRO A 367 6.55 2.44 11.19
CA PRO A 367 6.23 1.60 10.04
C PRO A 367 6.77 0.18 10.25
N LYS A 368 6.09 -0.82 9.67
CA LYS A 368 6.53 -2.22 9.71
C LYS A 368 6.63 -2.78 8.31
N VAL A 369 7.52 -3.75 8.12
CA VAL A 369 7.61 -4.57 6.92
C VAL A 369 7.53 -6.01 7.38
N LYS A 370 6.61 -6.77 6.78
CA LYS A 370 6.35 -8.17 7.08
C LYS A 370 6.37 -8.98 5.80
N THR A 371 6.45 -10.30 5.91
CA THR A 371 6.09 -11.15 4.79
C THR A 371 4.57 -11.09 4.54
N LEU A 372 4.15 -11.35 3.30
CA LEU A 372 2.72 -11.50 3.00
C LEU A 372 2.07 -12.57 3.89
N LYS A 373 2.75 -13.70 4.12
CA LYS A 373 2.28 -14.77 4.99
C LYS A 373 2.03 -14.29 6.43
N GLU A 374 2.96 -13.53 7.01
CA GLU A 374 2.80 -12.95 8.35
C GLU A 374 1.60 -12.01 8.44
N GLU A 375 1.35 -11.21 7.39
CA GLU A 375 0.20 -10.30 7.37
C GLU A 375 -1.14 -11.04 7.15
N LEU A 376 -1.19 -12.01 6.24
CA LEU A 376 -2.37 -12.88 6.04
C LEU A 376 -2.75 -13.61 7.33
N LEU A 377 -1.77 -14.20 8.03
CA LEU A 377 -1.98 -14.85 9.32
C LEU A 377 -2.46 -13.89 10.40
N LYS A 378 -1.90 -12.67 10.44
CA LYS A 378 -2.36 -11.62 11.37
C LYS A 378 -3.81 -11.29 11.10
N VAL A 379 -4.17 -10.93 9.86
CA VAL A 379 -5.52 -10.51 9.48
C VAL A 379 -6.54 -11.62 9.72
N TYR A 380 -6.19 -12.84 9.34
CA TYR A 380 -7.02 -14.01 9.60
C TYR A 380 -7.40 -14.12 11.08
N ARG A 381 -6.42 -14.06 11.98
CA ARG A 381 -6.65 -14.15 13.43
C ARG A 381 -7.31 -12.90 14.02
N SER A 382 -6.90 -11.72 13.57
CA SER A 382 -7.33 -10.46 14.19
C SER A 382 -8.70 -9.97 13.70
N ARG A 383 -9.15 -10.41 12.52
CA ARG A 383 -10.42 -9.98 11.92
C ARG A 383 -11.24 -11.14 11.39
N VAL A 384 -10.74 -11.93 10.43
CA VAL A 384 -11.53 -12.91 9.66
C VAL A 384 -12.30 -13.87 10.56
N VAL A 385 -11.60 -14.59 11.44
CA VAL A 385 -12.20 -15.53 12.39
C VAL A 385 -12.35 -14.96 13.80
N ASN A 386 -12.21 -13.64 13.96
CA ASN A 386 -12.32 -13.01 15.27
C ASN A 386 -13.80 -12.87 15.65
N PRO A 387 -14.25 -13.48 16.77
CA PRO A 387 -15.64 -13.38 17.21
C PRO A 387 -16.10 -11.93 17.40
N LYS A 388 -15.21 -11.01 17.81
CA LYS A 388 -15.56 -9.59 17.97
C LYS A 388 -15.93 -8.93 16.64
N TRP A 389 -15.24 -9.29 15.56
CA TRP A 389 -15.54 -8.76 14.24
C TRP A 389 -16.78 -9.42 13.65
N ILE A 390 -16.92 -10.74 13.79
CA ILE A 390 -18.09 -11.49 13.32
C ILE A 390 -19.37 -10.97 14.00
N GLU A 391 -19.39 -10.87 15.33
CA GLU A 391 -20.51 -10.28 16.08
C GLU A 391 -20.68 -8.78 15.78
N GLY A 392 -19.58 -8.11 15.42
CA GLY A 392 -19.56 -6.76 14.86
C GLY A 392 -20.44 -6.64 13.63
N ILE A 393 -20.12 -7.43 12.62
CA ILE A 393 -20.65 -7.29 11.27
C ILE A 393 -22.06 -7.91 11.14
N LYS A 394 -22.38 -8.94 11.92
CA LYS A 394 -23.73 -9.54 11.98
C LYS A 394 -24.84 -8.53 12.31
N ARG A 395 -24.52 -7.47 13.05
CA ARG A 395 -25.48 -6.38 13.34
C ARG A 395 -25.89 -5.56 12.11
N HIS A 396 -25.21 -5.75 10.98
CA HIS A 396 -25.43 -5.02 9.73
C HIS A 396 -26.15 -5.86 8.65
N GLY A 397 -26.75 -7.00 9.03
CA GLY A 397 -27.61 -7.80 8.16
C GLY A 397 -26.94 -8.17 6.83
N TYR A 398 -27.63 -7.91 5.71
CA TYR A 398 -27.15 -8.19 4.35
C TYR A 398 -25.73 -7.67 4.09
N LYS A 399 -25.44 -6.41 4.45
CA LYS A 399 -24.11 -5.85 4.18
C LYS A 399 -23.04 -6.53 5.02
N GLY A 400 -23.39 -7.01 6.21
CA GLY A 400 -22.44 -7.77 7.02
C GLY A 400 -22.16 -9.17 6.47
N ALA A 401 -23.19 -9.85 5.99
CA ALA A 401 -23.02 -11.11 5.26
C ALA A 401 -22.16 -10.93 3.99
N PHE A 402 -22.35 -9.82 3.27
CA PHE A 402 -21.53 -9.45 2.12
C PHE A 402 -20.04 -9.32 2.50
N GLU A 403 -19.68 -8.61 3.58
CA GLU A 403 -18.27 -8.47 3.98
C GLU A 403 -17.63 -9.82 4.35
N MET A 404 -18.40 -10.73 4.96
CA MET A 404 -17.94 -12.09 5.26
C MET A 404 -17.67 -12.90 3.98
N ALA A 405 -18.57 -12.80 2.98
CA ALA A 405 -18.39 -13.47 1.69
C ALA A 405 -17.20 -12.88 0.92
N ALA A 406 -17.12 -11.55 0.80
CA ALA A 406 -16.04 -10.86 0.11
C ALA A 406 -14.67 -11.17 0.73
N THR A 407 -14.58 -11.26 2.07
CA THR A 407 -13.38 -11.72 2.77
C THR A 407 -12.88 -13.08 2.26
N MET A 408 -13.80 -14.03 2.10
CA MET A 408 -13.48 -15.37 1.60
C MET A 408 -13.02 -15.32 0.14
N ASP A 409 -13.69 -14.53 -0.70
CA ASP A 409 -13.32 -14.36 -2.11
C ASP A 409 -11.91 -13.76 -2.25
N TYR A 410 -11.57 -12.76 -1.44
CA TYR A 410 -10.25 -12.12 -1.47
C TYR A 410 -9.15 -13.03 -0.93
N LEU A 411 -9.45 -13.83 0.11
CA LEU A 411 -8.54 -14.84 0.62
C LEU A 411 -8.27 -15.93 -0.44
N PHE A 412 -9.32 -16.41 -1.10
CA PHE A 412 -9.21 -17.35 -2.21
C PHE A 412 -8.38 -16.78 -3.37
N ALA A 413 -8.61 -15.53 -3.74
CA ALA A 413 -7.88 -14.89 -4.85
C ALA A 413 -6.39 -14.67 -4.51
N TYR A 414 -6.07 -14.35 -3.25
CA TYR A 414 -4.69 -14.33 -2.78
C TYR A 414 -4.04 -15.71 -2.84
N ASP A 415 -4.76 -16.75 -2.47
CA ASP A 415 -4.27 -18.12 -2.56
C ASP A 415 -3.98 -18.52 -4.00
N ALA A 416 -4.95 -18.33 -4.90
CA ALA A 416 -4.84 -18.60 -6.33
C ALA A 416 -3.61 -17.93 -6.98
N THR A 417 -3.23 -16.75 -6.48
CA THR A 417 -2.11 -15.98 -7.02
C THR A 417 -0.78 -16.22 -6.29
N THR A 418 -0.77 -16.77 -5.06
CA THR A 418 0.46 -16.81 -4.24
C THR A 418 0.76 -18.11 -3.50
N ASP A 419 -0.19 -19.04 -3.36
CA ASP A 419 -0.12 -20.24 -2.49
C ASP A 419 0.25 -19.90 -1.02
N MET A 420 -0.18 -18.75 -0.52
CA MET A 420 0.17 -18.28 0.82
C MET A 420 -0.92 -18.54 1.87
N ILE A 421 -2.00 -19.22 1.53
CA ILE A 421 -3.06 -19.59 2.48
C ILE A 421 -2.86 -21.03 2.93
N ASP A 422 -2.91 -21.28 4.24
CA ASP A 422 -2.84 -22.65 4.79
C ASP A 422 -4.25 -23.26 4.90
N ASP A 423 -4.37 -24.58 4.78
CA ASP A 423 -5.63 -25.33 4.91
C ASP A 423 -6.44 -24.95 6.16
N PHE A 424 -5.76 -24.77 7.31
CA PHE A 424 -6.44 -24.43 8.57
C PHE A 424 -7.17 -23.08 8.50
N MET A 425 -6.78 -22.18 7.59
CA MET A 425 -7.45 -20.89 7.39
C MET A 425 -8.80 -21.10 6.70
N TYR A 426 -8.84 -21.98 5.69
CA TYR A 426 -10.11 -22.40 5.06
C TYR A 426 -10.98 -23.20 6.02
N GLU A 427 -10.40 -24.12 6.78
CA GLU A 427 -11.11 -24.90 7.80
C GLU A 427 -11.74 -23.97 8.85
N GLY A 428 -10.99 -22.98 9.34
CA GLY A 428 -11.50 -22.05 10.34
C GLY A 428 -12.59 -21.12 9.79
N ILE A 429 -12.48 -20.63 8.56
CA ILE A 429 -13.57 -19.87 7.92
C ILE A 429 -14.80 -20.74 7.75
N THR A 430 -14.64 -21.97 7.26
CA THR A 430 -15.74 -22.92 7.09
C THR A 430 -16.42 -23.20 8.43
N GLN A 431 -15.63 -23.45 9.46
CA GLN A 431 -16.13 -23.72 10.81
C GLN A 431 -16.89 -22.53 11.38
N GLU A 432 -16.30 -21.34 11.33
CA GLU A 432 -16.89 -20.15 11.95
C GLU A 432 -18.06 -19.58 11.14
N TYR A 433 -18.01 -19.62 9.80
CA TYR A 433 -19.04 -18.97 8.98
C TYR A 433 -20.19 -19.93 8.65
N LEU A 434 -19.88 -21.19 8.32
CA LEU A 434 -20.85 -22.13 7.76
C LEU A 434 -21.30 -23.21 8.74
N PHE A 435 -20.43 -23.70 9.62
CA PHE A 435 -20.77 -24.78 10.56
C PHE A 435 -21.19 -24.30 11.94
N ASN A 436 -20.77 -23.10 12.36
CA ASN A 436 -21.32 -22.43 13.52
C ASN A 436 -22.81 -22.13 13.28
N PRO A 437 -23.75 -22.74 14.05
CA PRO A 437 -25.18 -22.59 13.79
C PRO A 437 -25.67 -21.15 13.88
N GLU A 438 -25.10 -20.34 14.78
CA GLU A 438 -25.52 -18.95 14.97
C GLU A 438 -25.12 -18.08 13.78
N ASN A 439 -23.89 -18.24 13.30
CA ASN A 439 -23.38 -17.47 12.15
C ASN A 439 -24.08 -17.91 10.86
N LYS A 440 -24.24 -19.23 10.66
CA LYS A 440 -25.00 -19.77 9.53
C LYS A 440 -26.43 -19.25 9.48
N ASN A 441 -27.13 -19.25 10.62
CA ASN A 441 -28.49 -18.73 10.70
C ASN A 441 -28.54 -17.22 10.43
N SER A 442 -27.50 -16.47 10.79
CA SER A 442 -27.40 -15.05 10.48
C SER A 442 -27.15 -14.79 8.99
N LEU A 443 -26.41 -15.67 8.30
CA LEU A 443 -26.13 -15.55 6.85
C LEU A 443 -27.36 -15.93 6.00
N ASN A 444 -28.19 -16.86 6.48
CA ASN A 444 -29.39 -17.32 5.77
C ASN A 444 -30.59 -16.35 5.89
N LYS A 445 -30.57 -15.45 6.87
CA LYS A 445 -31.60 -14.44 7.08
C LYS A 445 -31.29 -13.20 6.25
#